data_AF-A0ABC8TZZ0-F1
#
_entry.id   AF-A0ABC8TZZ0-F1
#
_cell.length_a   1.000
_cell.length_b   1.000
_cell.length_c   1.000
_cell.angle_alpha   90.00
_cell.angle_beta   90.00
_cell.angle_gamma   90.00
#
_symmetry.space_group_name_H-M   'P 1'
#
loop_
_entity.id
_entity.type
_entity.pdbx_description
1 polymer ?
#
loop_
_entity_poly.entity_id
_entity_poly.type
_entity_poly.pdbx_seq_one_letter_code
_entity_poly.pdbx_strand_id
1 'polypeptide(L)'
;MNHMVDMMDKRSVECLVLVSDDSDFVEVLKVAKLRCLKTVVVGDNNDGALKRAADAAFSWQEIIMGMAKKEAVSVVGRWRDRDILRRLEWTYDDEKERNLYDYNEVVDYESKDSDIESFISGEADG
;
A
#
# COMPACT_ATOMS: atom_id res chain seq x y z
N MET A 1 -2.95 2.60 -28.11
CA MET A 1 -2.80 3.25 -26.79
C MET A 1 -3.83 2.78 -25.77
N ASN A 2 -5.10 2.59 -26.15
CA ASN A 2 -6.17 2.22 -25.19
C ASN A 2 -5.89 0.96 -24.36
N HIS A 3 -5.25 -0.07 -24.94
CA HIS A 3 -4.91 -1.29 -24.21
C HIS A 3 -3.93 -1.06 -23.05
N MET A 4 -2.94 -0.17 -23.23
CA MET A 4 -1.94 0.10 -22.19
C MET A 4 -2.57 0.87 -21.01
N VAL A 5 -3.42 1.84 -21.32
CA VAL A 5 -4.22 2.58 -20.35
C VAL A 5 -5.13 1.62 -19.58
N ASP A 6 -5.81 0.71 -20.28
CA ASP A 6 -6.68 -0.30 -19.67
C ASP A 6 -5.92 -1.27 -18.75
N MET A 7 -4.72 -1.72 -19.14
CA MET A 7 -3.84 -2.54 -18.28
C MET A 7 -3.43 -1.78 -17.01
N MET A 8 -3.16 -0.47 -17.12
CA MET A 8 -2.81 0.36 -15.97
C MET A 8 -4.01 0.61 -15.06
N ASP A 9 -5.20 0.85 -15.63
CA ASP A 9 -6.44 1.08 -14.88
C ASP A 9 -6.89 -0.19 -14.14
N LYS A 10 -6.81 -1.34 -14.80
CA LYS A 10 -7.09 -2.65 -14.20
C LYS A 10 -6.02 -3.11 -13.21
N ARG A 11 -4.93 -2.33 -13.06
CA ARG A 11 -3.74 -2.69 -12.28
C ARG A 11 -3.21 -4.08 -12.61
N SER A 12 -3.32 -4.50 -13.87
CA SER A 12 -2.81 -5.78 -14.34
C SER A 12 -1.29 -5.77 -14.54
N VAL A 13 -0.66 -4.60 -14.35
CA VAL A 13 0.78 -4.39 -14.38
C VAL A 13 1.21 -3.57 -13.18
N GLU A 14 2.36 -3.91 -12.62
CA GLU A 14 2.92 -3.23 -11.44
C GLU A 14 4.09 -2.31 -11.78
N CYS A 15 4.68 -2.46 -12.97
CA CYS A 15 5.90 -1.76 -13.39
C CYS A 15 5.84 -1.35 -14.87
N LEU A 16 6.19 -0.11 -15.16
CA LEU A 16 6.44 0.42 -16.49
C LEU A 16 7.94 0.58 -16.69
N VAL A 17 8.48 -0.01 -17.76
CA VAL A 17 9.87 0.19 -18.20
C VAL A 17 9.86 1.00 -19.48
N LEU A 18 10.39 2.22 -19.42
CA LEU A 18 10.60 3.09 -20.57
C LEU A 18 12.05 2.99 -21.03
N VAL A 19 12.25 2.70 -22.31
CA VAL A 19 13.57 2.61 -22.94
C VAL A 19 13.70 3.77 -23.93
N SER A 20 14.16 4.91 -23.44
CA SER A 20 14.29 6.16 -24.21
C SER A 20 15.08 7.20 -23.40
N ASP A 21 15.76 8.11 -24.11
CA ASP A 21 16.35 9.35 -23.61
C ASP A 21 15.53 10.59 -24.00
N ASP A 22 14.40 10.42 -24.68
CA ASP A 22 13.55 11.50 -25.15
C ASP A 22 12.67 12.06 -24.03
N SER A 23 12.86 13.34 -23.71
CA SER A 23 12.17 14.03 -22.63
C SER A 23 10.66 14.19 -22.88
N ASP A 24 10.17 13.98 -24.10
CA ASP A 24 8.74 14.05 -24.41
C ASP A 24 7.91 12.97 -23.68
N PHE A 25 8.56 11.92 -23.17
CA PHE A 25 7.89 10.85 -22.42
C PHE A 25 7.69 11.14 -20.92
N VAL A 26 8.11 12.30 -20.41
CA VAL A 26 7.92 12.67 -18.99
C VAL A 26 6.46 12.56 -18.55
N GLU A 27 5.53 13.00 -19.39
CA GLU A 27 4.09 12.93 -19.07
C GLU A 27 3.59 11.49 -18.98
N VAL A 28 4.16 10.56 -19.76
CA VAL A 28 3.84 9.12 -19.67
C VAL A 28 4.26 8.57 -18.30
N LEU A 29 5.45 8.94 -17.82
CA LEU A 29 5.94 8.54 -16.50
C LEU A 29 5.07 9.10 -15.36
N LYS A 30 4.61 10.35 -15.49
CA LYS A 30 3.68 10.95 -14.52
C LYS A 30 2.34 10.22 -14.48
N VAL A 31 1.76 9.92 -15.64
CA VAL A 31 0.50 9.14 -15.74
C VAL A 31 0.67 7.75 -15.13
N ALA A 32 1.80 7.09 -15.34
CA ALA A 32 2.10 5.80 -14.73
C ALA A 32 2.20 5.87 -13.20
N LYS A 33 2.91 6.89 -12.68
CA LYS A 33 3.01 7.12 -11.23
C LYS A 33 1.66 7.40 -10.56
N LEU A 34 0.81 8.20 -11.21
CA LEU A 34 -0.55 8.48 -10.70
C LEU A 34 -1.40 7.21 -10.61
N ARG A 35 -1.10 6.20 -11.42
CA ARG A 35 -1.76 4.90 -11.41
C ARG A 35 -1.06 3.87 -10.52
N CYS A 36 -0.15 4.32 -9.66
CA CYS A 36 0.61 3.52 -8.71
C CYS A 36 1.51 2.45 -9.34
N LEU A 37 1.94 2.64 -10.60
CA LEU A 37 2.97 1.78 -11.20
C LEU A 37 4.36 2.24 -10.74
N LYS A 38 5.26 1.27 -10.54
CA LYS A 38 6.70 1.50 -10.46
C LYS A 38 7.21 1.91 -11.83
N THR A 39 8.10 2.89 -11.90
CA THR A 39 8.60 3.43 -13.17
C THR A 39 10.12 3.29 -13.27
N VAL A 40 10.58 2.63 -14.34
CA VAL A 40 12.00 2.48 -14.67
C VAL A 40 12.27 3.17 -16.00
N VAL A 41 13.34 3.97 -16.04
CA VAL A 41 13.84 4.56 -17.28
C VAL A 41 15.19 3.94 -17.65
N VAL A 42 15.37 3.66 -18.92
CA VAL A 42 16.61 3.18 -19.50
C VAL A 42 16.98 4.09 -20.67
N GLY A 43 18.13 4.75 -20.55
CA GLY A 43 18.72 5.53 -21.63
C GLY A 43 18.97 7.00 -21.30
N ASP A 44 18.21 7.58 -20.37
CA ASP A 44 18.38 8.99 -19.99
C ASP A 44 19.75 9.23 -19.33
N ASN A 45 20.43 10.31 -19.76
CA ASN A 45 21.78 10.62 -19.33
C ASN A 45 21.79 11.58 -18.12
N ASN A 46 22.78 11.42 -17.25
CA ASN A 46 23.10 12.35 -16.15
C ASN A 46 21.93 12.58 -15.16
N ASP A 47 21.32 13.78 -15.17
CA ASP A 47 20.14 14.20 -14.40
C ASP A 47 19.06 14.68 -15.39
N GLY A 48 18.76 13.85 -16.39
CA GLY A 48 17.73 14.17 -17.38
C GLY A 48 16.32 14.19 -16.80
N ALA A 49 15.39 14.73 -17.58
CA ALA A 49 14.01 14.93 -17.12
C ALA A 49 13.30 13.60 -16.83
N LEU A 50 13.60 12.55 -17.60
CA LEU A 50 13.02 11.22 -17.40
C LEU A 50 13.55 10.59 -16.11
N LYS A 51 14.85 10.71 -15.84
CA LYS A 51 15.47 10.18 -14.62
C LYS A 51 14.87 10.78 -13.35
N ARG A 52 14.63 12.09 -13.32
CA ARG A 52 13.94 12.74 -12.19
C ARG A 52 12.48 12.33 -12.07
N ALA A 53 11.83 12.02 -13.18
CA ALA A 53 10.43 11.63 -13.21
C ALA A 53 10.20 10.15 -12.86
N ALA A 54 11.20 9.29 -12.97
CA ALA A 54 11.11 7.85 -12.70
C ALA A 54 11.33 7.48 -11.22
N ASP A 55 11.07 6.22 -10.84
CA ASP A 55 11.47 5.67 -9.53
C ASP A 55 12.89 5.09 -9.56
N ALA A 56 13.35 4.67 -10.74
CA ALA A 56 14.73 4.28 -11.02
C ALA A 56 15.09 4.64 -12.46
N ALA A 57 16.35 4.97 -12.71
CA ALA A 57 16.82 5.21 -14.06
C ALA A 57 18.26 4.75 -14.24
N PHE A 58 18.56 4.25 -15.44
CA PHE A 58 19.88 3.80 -15.84
C PHE A 58 20.22 4.37 -17.20
N SER A 59 21.38 5.01 -17.30
CA SER A 59 21.94 5.46 -18.57
C SER A 59 22.48 4.29 -19.40
N TRP A 60 22.63 4.50 -20.71
CA TRP A 60 23.25 3.50 -21.58
C TRP A 60 24.67 3.13 -21.16
N GLN A 61 25.42 4.11 -20.63
CA GLN A 61 26.77 3.91 -20.12
C GLN A 61 26.78 2.95 -18.92
N GLU A 62 25.90 3.17 -17.94
CA GLU A 62 25.77 2.29 -16.76
C GLU A 62 25.39 0.86 -17.13
N ILE A 63 24.59 0.67 -18.19
CA ILE A 63 24.20 -0.65 -18.69
C ILE A 63 25.38 -1.35 -19.36
N ILE A 64 26.07 -0.68 -20.29
CA ILE A 64 27.23 -1.24 -20.99
C ILE A 64 28.35 -1.60 -20.01
N MET A 65 28.55 -0.77 -18.98
CA MET A 65 29.53 -1.00 -17.91
C MET A 65 29.08 -2.06 -16.89
N GLY A 66 27.85 -2.56 -16.99
CA GLY A 66 27.30 -3.57 -16.07
C GLY A 66 26.99 -3.05 -14.66
N MET A 67 27.03 -1.73 -14.45
CA MET A 67 26.70 -1.10 -13.16
C MET A 67 25.21 -1.22 -12.85
N ALA A 68 24.36 -1.08 -13.88
CA ALA A 68 22.91 -1.22 -13.74
C ALA A 68 22.50 -2.59 -13.14
N LYS A 69 23.19 -3.67 -13.49
CA LYS A 69 22.90 -5.01 -12.94
C LYS A 69 23.11 -5.09 -11.43
N LYS A 70 24.14 -4.41 -10.92
CA LYS A 70 24.45 -4.38 -9.48
C LYS A 70 23.45 -3.50 -8.74
N GLU A 71 23.18 -2.32 -9.28
CA GLU A 71 22.30 -1.33 -8.66
C GLU A 71 20.83 -1.75 -8.68
N ALA A 72 20.38 -2.45 -9.73
CA ALA A 72 19.00 -2.93 -9.84
C ALA A 72 18.58 -3.79 -8.64
N VAL A 73 19.49 -4.57 -8.04
CA VAL A 73 19.20 -5.38 -6.85
C VAL A 73 18.87 -4.50 -5.65
N SER A 74 19.63 -3.40 -5.46
CA SER A 74 19.40 -2.41 -4.41
C SER A 74 18.07 -1.67 -4.61
N VAL A 75 17.78 -1.24 -5.84
CA VAL A 75 16.53 -0.56 -6.22
C VAL A 75 15.31 -1.40 -5.88
N VAL A 76 15.32 -2.68 -6.28
CA VAL A 76 14.20 -3.60 -6.01
C VAL A 76 14.03 -3.82 -4.50
N GLY A 77 15.14 -3.88 -3.74
CA GLY A 77 15.10 -3.93 -2.28
C GLY A 77 14.37 -2.72 -1.67
N ARG A 78 14.77 -1.50 -2.05
CA ARG A 78 14.14 -0.26 -1.57
C ARG A 78 12.65 -0.17 -1.90
N TRP A 79 12.25 -0.68 -3.07
CA TRP A 79 10.83 -0.75 -3.43
C TRP A 79 10.04 -1.68 -2.52
N ARG A 80 10.61 -2.83 -2.17
CA ARG A 80 9.98 -3.77 -1.24
C ARG A 80 9.84 -3.16 0.14
N ASP A 81 10.88 -2.47 0.62
CA ASP A 81 10.85 -1.81 1.93
C ASP A 81 9.74 -0.75 1.97
N ARG A 82 9.63 0.06 0.91
CA ARG A 82 8.54 1.04 0.77
C ARG A 82 7.16 0.39 0.74
N ASP A 83 7.01 -0.74 0.03
CA ASP A 83 5.74 -1.47 -0.03
C ASP A 83 5.35 -2.04 1.35
N ILE A 84 6.33 -2.50 2.15
CA ILE A 84 6.10 -2.95 3.53
C ILE A 84 5.71 -1.77 4.42
N LEU A 85 6.44 -0.66 4.36
CA LEU A 85 6.15 0.53 5.15
C LEU A 85 4.74 1.07 4.87
N ARG A 86 4.33 1.14 3.61
CA ARG A 86 2.96 1.54 3.23
C ARG A 86 1.89 0.63 3.83
N ARG A 87 2.16 -0.66 3.98
CA ARG A 87 1.20 -1.62 4.58
C ARG A 87 1.14 -1.53 6.10
N LEU A 88 2.19 -0.98 6.72
CA LEU A 88 2.30 -0.77 8.15
C LEU A 88 1.89 0.65 8.58
N GLU A 89 1.61 1.53 7.63
CA GLU A 89 1.13 2.89 7.91
C GLU A 89 -0.24 2.82 8.58
N TRP A 90 -0.26 3.13 9.89
CA TRP A 90 -1.49 3.17 10.66
C TRP A 90 -2.22 4.47 10.33
N THR A 91 -3.44 4.34 9.81
CA THR A 91 -4.34 5.48 9.59
C THR A 91 -5.44 5.40 10.62
N TYR A 92 -5.71 6.54 11.26
CA TYR A 92 -6.84 6.70 12.16
C TYR A 92 -8.12 6.56 11.34
N ASP A 93 -8.94 5.57 11.66
CA ASP A 93 -10.20 5.29 11.00
C ASP A 93 -11.34 5.70 11.92
N ASP A 94 -11.76 6.96 11.78
CA ASP A 94 -12.81 7.60 12.58
C ASP A 94 -14.11 6.77 12.58
N GLU A 95 -14.48 6.17 11.45
CA GLU A 95 -15.72 5.38 11.34
C GLU A 95 -15.61 4.08 12.13
N LYS A 96 -14.45 3.41 12.05
CA LYS A 96 -14.19 2.19 12.81
C LYS A 96 -14.12 2.44 14.31
N GLU A 97 -13.55 3.56 14.76
CA GLU A 97 -13.55 3.91 16.17
C GLU A 97 -14.93 4.31 16.68
N ARG A 98 -15.69 5.11 15.92
CA ARG A 98 -17.06 5.48 16.29
C ARG A 98 -17.97 4.27 16.44
N ASN A 99 -17.83 3.28 15.56
CA ASN A 99 -18.55 1.99 15.65
C ASN A 99 -18.10 1.12 16.84
N LEU A 100 -16.88 1.29 17.35
CA LEU A 100 -16.37 0.60 18.54
C LEU A 100 -16.95 1.20 19.83
N TYR A 101 -17.16 2.52 19.85
CA TYR A 101 -17.82 3.21 20.96
C TYR A 101 -19.34 2.96 20.95
N ASP A 102 -19.98 2.91 19.77
CA ASP A 102 -21.41 2.61 19.61
C ASP A 102 -21.77 1.19 20.08
N TYR A 103 -20.92 0.19 19.81
CA TYR A 103 -21.11 -1.19 20.32
C TYR A 103 -20.90 -1.34 21.83
N ASN A 104 -20.11 -0.45 22.44
CA ASN A 104 -19.88 -0.44 23.89
C ASN A 104 -20.95 0.35 24.66
N GLU A 105 -21.80 1.13 23.99
CA GLU A 105 -22.93 1.85 24.61
C GLU A 105 -24.18 0.96 24.76
N VAL A 106 -24.25 -0.19 24.08
CA VAL A 106 -25.40 -1.13 24.14
C VAL A 106 -25.20 -2.31 25.10
N VAL A 107 -24.05 -2.43 25.77
CA VAL A 107 -23.95 -3.28 26.98
C VAL A 107 -24.41 -2.46 28.18
N ASP A 108 -25.73 -2.28 28.23
CA ASP A 108 -26.47 -1.86 29.40
C ASP A 108 -26.10 -2.78 30.56
N TYR A 109 -25.35 -2.25 31.53
CA TYR A 109 -25.21 -2.84 32.85
C TYR A 109 -26.60 -2.72 33.53
N GLU A 110 -27.54 -3.58 33.18
CA GLU A 110 -28.65 -3.89 34.08
C GLU A 110 -28.09 -4.70 35.25
N SER A 111 -27.41 -4.00 36.17
CA SER A 111 -27.28 -4.42 37.55
C SER A 111 -28.66 -4.30 38.20
N LYS A 112 -29.54 -5.27 37.94
CA LYS A 112 -30.72 -5.49 38.77
C LYS A 112 -30.39 -6.55 39.81
N ASP A 113 -30.08 -6.08 41.01
CA ASP A 113 -30.28 -6.84 42.23
C ASP A 113 -31.78 -7.21 42.34
N SER A 114 -32.11 -8.50 42.19
CA SER A 114 -33.38 -9.17 42.57
C SER A 114 -33.38 -10.56 41.88
N ASP A 115 -33.44 -11.74 42.49
CA ASP A 115 -33.87 -12.16 43.82
C ASP A 115 -33.18 -13.51 44.15
N ILE A 116 -32.55 -13.62 45.31
CA ILE A 116 -32.28 -14.94 45.91
C ILE A 116 -33.62 -15.41 46.50
N GLU A 117 -34.42 -16.09 45.67
CA GLU A 117 -35.57 -16.85 46.17
C GLU A 117 -35.09 -18.16 46.82
N SER A 118 -35.00 -18.08 48.14
CA SER A 118 -35.52 -19.07 49.10
C SER A 118 -36.07 -20.38 48.48
N PHE A 119 -35.23 -21.41 48.39
CA PHE A 119 -35.73 -22.79 48.40
C PHE A 119 -35.95 -23.21 49.86
N ILE A 120 -37.15 -22.94 50.37
CA ILE A 120 -37.68 -23.67 51.53
C ILE A 120 -38.45 -24.88 50.99
N SER A 121 -37.95 -26.08 51.29
CA SER A 121 -38.81 -27.20 51.63
C SER A 121 -38.19 -27.93 52.82
N GLY A 122 -38.58 -27.51 54.02
CA GLY A 122 -38.43 -28.33 55.20
C GLY A 122 -39.51 -29.40 55.23
N GLU A 123 -39.18 -30.54 55.85
CA GLU A 123 -39.87 -31.20 56.97
C GLU A 123 -39.28 -32.61 57.10
N ALA A 124 -38.62 -32.91 58.23
CA ALA A 124 -39.19 -33.53 59.44
C ALA A 124 -39.48 -35.02 59.20
N ASP A 125 -39.24 -35.98 60.08
CA ASP A 125 -38.88 -36.07 61.49
C ASP A 125 -38.55 -37.56 61.71
N GLY A 126 -37.77 -37.91 62.75
CA GLY A 126 -37.63 -39.31 63.19
C GLY A 126 -36.30 -39.65 63.85
#